data_AF-A0A6A7ZKM2-F1
#
_entry.id   AF-A0A6A7ZKM2-F1
#
_cell.length_a   1.000
_cell.length_b   1.000
_cell.length_c   1.000
_cell.angle_alpha   90.00
_cell.angle_beta   90.00
_cell.angle_gamma   90.00
#
_symmetry.space_group_name_H-M   'P 1'
#
loop_
_entity.id
_entity.type
_entity.pdbx_description
1 polymer ?
#
loop_
_entity_poly.entity_id
_entity_poly.type
_entity_poly.pdbx_seq_one_letter_code
_entity_poly.pdbx_strand_id
1 'polypeptide(L)'
;ELIDELLGEWSQLGERINVLTGRLEAAAKNDETAKRLMTVRGIGPIISTAVIAKQTEPERFANARQFAAYFGLVPKQNSSGEKVRLGKMSKHGDAYLRSLAIQGAHAVLR
;
A
#
# COMPACT_ATOMS: atom_id res chain seq x y z
N GLU A 1 36.94 11.19 4.00
CA GLU A 1 36.44 12.07 2.93
C GLU A 1 35.24 11.47 2.21
N LEU A 2 35.38 10.54 1.25
CA LEU A 2 34.21 9.99 0.50
C LEU A 2 33.17 9.29 1.40
N ILE A 3 33.62 8.52 2.40
CA ILE A 3 32.71 7.84 3.33
C ILE A 3 31.96 8.87 4.20
N ASP A 4 32.62 9.95 4.61
CA ASP A 4 32.01 10.99 5.45
C ASP A 4 30.95 11.78 4.66
N GLU A 5 31.21 12.04 3.37
CA GLU A 5 30.25 12.66 2.46
C GLU A 5 29.00 11.78 2.27
N LEU A 6 29.17 10.49 1.99
CA LEU A 6 28.06 9.53 1.85
C LEU A 6 27.25 9.37 3.14
N LEU A 7 27.89 9.41 4.31
CA LEU A 7 27.21 9.41 5.60
C LEU A 7 26.39 10.68 5.81
N GLY A 8 26.92 11.83 5.39
CA GLY A 8 26.19 13.10 5.38
C GLY A 8 24.93 13.04 4.52
N GLU A 9 25.04 12.54 3.30
CA GLU A 9 23.90 12.36 2.38
C GLU A 9 22.85 11.40 2.95
N TRP A 10 23.29 10.26 3.50
CA TRP A 10 22.39 9.28 4.10
C TRP A 10 21.58 9.87 5.25
N SER A 11 22.24 10.63 6.13
CA SER A 11 21.59 11.33 7.24
C SER A 11 20.57 12.35 6.73
N GLN A 12 20.95 13.16 5.73
CA GLN A 12 20.05 14.15 5.15
C GLN A 12 18.82 13.51 4.48
N LEU A 13 18.99 12.38 3.80
CA LEU A 13 17.88 11.62 3.23
C LEU A 13 16.97 11.05 4.32
N GLY A 14 17.54 10.55 5.41
CA GLY A 14 16.80 10.10 6.59
C GLY A 14 15.91 11.20 7.16
N GLU A 15 16.46 12.40 7.36
CA GLU A 15 15.70 13.55 7.84
C GLU A 15 14.57 13.96 6.87
N ARG A 16 14.85 13.95 5.56
CA ARG A 16 13.82 14.22 4.55
C ARG A 16 12.69 13.19 4.59
N ILE A 17 13.01 11.91 4.79
CA ILE A 17 11.99 10.85 4.96
C ILE A 17 11.14 11.12 6.20
N ASN A 18 11.75 11.50 7.34
CA ASN A 18 11.01 11.82 8.56
C ASN A 18 10.05 12.99 8.36
N VAL A 19 10.52 14.07 7.73
CA VAL A 19 9.70 15.25 7.43
C VAL A 19 8.51 14.88 6.52
N LEU A 20 8.76 14.11 5.46
CA LEU A 20 7.69 13.70 4.53
C LEU A 20 6.71 12.73 5.19
N THR A 21 7.19 11.83 6.04
CA THR A 21 6.35 10.92 6.83
C THR A 21 5.42 11.71 7.74
N GLY A 22 5.95 12.70 8.48
CA GLY A 22 5.13 13.56 9.34
C GLY A 22 4.05 14.33 8.56
N ARG A 23 4.33 14.75 7.32
CA ARG A 23 3.31 15.37 6.45
C ARG A 23 2.22 14.39 6.04
N LEU A 24 2.56 13.14 5.72
CA LEU A 24 1.57 12.09 5.42
C LEU A 24 0.71 11.77 6.64
N GLU A 25 1.30 11.73 7.83
CA GLU A 25 0.55 11.53 9.08
C GLU A 25 -0.44 12.66 9.35
N ALA A 26 0.00 13.91 9.16
CA ALA A 26 -0.89 15.07 9.30
C ALA A 26 -2.02 15.04 8.26
N ALA A 27 -1.72 14.70 7.00
CA ALA A 27 -2.73 14.55 5.96
C ALA A 27 -3.74 13.44 6.31
N ALA A 28 -3.26 12.26 6.74
CA ALA A 28 -4.11 11.15 7.14
C ALA A 28 -5.01 11.48 8.34
N LYS A 29 -4.52 12.28 9.29
CA LYS A 29 -5.31 12.76 10.45
C LYS A 29 -6.39 13.77 10.08
N ASN A 30 -6.28 14.43 8.94
CA ASN A 30 -7.24 15.43 8.49
C ASN A 30 -8.24 14.88 7.45
N ASP A 31 -8.07 13.63 7.01
CA ASP A 31 -8.93 12.99 6.01
C ASP A 31 -9.79 11.89 6.65
N GLU A 32 -11.11 11.99 6.53
CA GLU A 32 -12.06 11.03 7.11
C GLU A 32 -11.99 9.64 6.47
N THR A 33 -11.65 9.55 5.18
CA THR A 33 -11.45 8.27 4.49
C THR A 33 -10.19 7.61 5.01
N ALA A 34 -9.11 8.37 5.21
CA ALA A 34 -7.85 7.85 5.75
C ALA A 34 -8.05 7.33 7.18
N LYS A 35 -8.77 8.09 8.04
CA LYS A 35 -9.15 7.63 9.39
C LYS A 35 -9.90 6.30 9.36
N ARG A 36 -10.90 6.17 8.47
CA ARG A 36 -11.65 4.91 8.30
C ARG A 36 -10.78 3.77 7.80
N LEU A 37 -9.88 4.01 6.85
CA LEU A 37 -8.95 2.99 6.36
C LEU A 37 -8.00 2.53 7.47
N MET A 38 -7.50 3.45 8.30
CA MET A 38 -6.61 3.15 9.43
C MET A 38 -7.27 2.36 10.56
N THR A 39 -8.59 2.16 10.57
CA THR A 39 -9.23 1.23 11.52
C THR A 39 -8.95 -0.24 11.19
N VAL A 40 -8.52 -0.52 9.95
CA VAL A 40 -8.12 -1.86 9.54
C VAL A 40 -6.72 -2.15 10.08
N ARG A 41 -6.57 -3.27 10.82
CA ARG A 41 -5.26 -3.68 11.35
C ARG A 41 -4.23 -3.79 10.23
N GLY A 42 -3.07 -3.18 10.45
CA GLY A 42 -1.98 -3.16 9.48
C GLY A 42 -2.06 -2.03 8.46
N ILE A 43 -3.13 -1.23 8.44
CA ILE A 43 -3.22 -0.01 7.63
C ILE A 43 -2.85 1.20 8.49
N GLY A 44 -1.68 1.77 8.22
CA GLY A 44 -1.22 3.02 8.83
C GLY A 44 -1.36 4.22 7.90
N PRO A 45 -0.88 5.41 8.34
CA PRO A 45 -0.97 6.66 7.58
C PRO A 45 -0.46 6.51 6.14
N ILE A 46 0.75 5.95 5.96
CA ILE A 46 1.37 5.74 4.64
C ILE A 46 0.47 4.91 3.71
N ILE A 47 -0.09 3.79 4.19
CA ILE A 47 -0.93 2.91 3.38
C ILE A 47 -2.26 3.58 3.06
N SER A 48 -2.90 4.21 4.05
CA SER A 48 -4.17 4.89 3.87
C SER A 48 -4.07 6.04 2.86
N THR A 49 -3.05 6.89 2.97
CA THR A 49 -2.82 7.99 2.02
C THR A 49 -2.44 7.48 0.64
N ALA A 50 -1.70 6.37 0.53
CA ALA A 50 -1.37 5.77 -0.75
C ALA A 50 -2.61 5.20 -1.45
N VAL A 51 -3.52 4.56 -0.70
CA VAL A 51 -4.78 4.04 -1.25
C VAL A 51 -5.63 5.20 -1.78
N ILE A 52 -5.79 6.28 -1.00
CA ILE A 52 -6.56 7.46 -1.41
C ILE A 52 -5.93 8.14 -2.63
N ALA A 53 -4.61 8.34 -2.63
CA ALA A 53 -3.92 9.00 -3.72
C ALA A 53 -3.96 8.22 -5.05
N LYS A 54 -4.02 6.89 -4.98
CA LYS A 54 -4.06 6.00 -6.15
C LYS A 54 -5.46 5.56 -6.55
N GLN A 55 -6.43 5.70 -5.65
CA GLN A 55 -7.84 5.44 -5.92
C GLN A 55 -8.66 6.71 -5.66
N THR A 56 -8.90 7.46 -6.73
CA THR A 56 -9.74 8.66 -6.68
C THR A 56 -11.25 8.34 -6.69
N GLU A 57 -11.67 7.17 -7.19
CA GLU A 57 -13.10 6.82 -7.39
C GLU A 57 -13.38 5.34 -7.03
N PRO A 58 -13.55 4.97 -5.75
CA PRO A 58 -13.81 3.57 -5.35
C PRO A 58 -15.13 3.00 -5.92
N GLU A 59 -16.10 3.85 -6.25
CA GLU A 59 -17.42 3.48 -6.77
C GLU A 59 -17.35 2.81 -8.15
N ARG A 60 -16.25 2.98 -8.88
CA ARG A 60 -16.05 2.35 -10.19
C ARG A 60 -15.98 0.83 -10.14
N PHE A 61 -15.79 0.24 -8.96
CA PHE A 61 -15.77 -1.20 -8.77
C PHE A 61 -17.12 -1.69 -8.27
N ALA A 62 -17.65 -2.74 -8.92
CA ALA A 62 -18.93 -3.32 -8.51
C ALA A 62 -18.87 -3.98 -7.12
N ASN A 63 -17.68 -4.33 -6.63
CA ASN A 63 -17.48 -4.89 -5.30
C ASN A 63 -16.00 -4.84 -4.86
N ALA A 64 -15.76 -5.11 -3.57
CA ALA A 64 -14.44 -5.13 -2.97
C ALA A 64 -13.48 -6.18 -3.57
N ARG A 65 -13.99 -7.28 -4.15
CA ARG A 65 -13.14 -8.30 -4.79
C ARG A 65 -12.52 -7.76 -6.08
N GLN A 66 -13.27 -6.99 -6.86
CA GLN A 66 -12.74 -6.31 -8.05
C GLN A 66 -11.72 -5.23 -7.68
N PHE A 67 -11.98 -4.48 -6.61
CA PHE A 67 -11.00 -3.54 -6.04
C PHE A 67 -9.69 -4.23 -5.67
N ALA A 68 -9.75 -5.33 -4.92
CA ALA A 68 -8.56 -6.10 -4.54
C ALA A 68 -7.82 -6.67 -5.77
N ALA A 69 -8.57 -7.11 -6.79
CA ALA A 69 -7.99 -7.63 -8.02
C ALA A 69 -7.25 -6.54 -8.82
N TYR A 70 -7.78 -5.32 -8.85
CA TYR A 70 -7.15 -4.18 -9.51
C TYR A 70 -5.77 -3.85 -8.93
N PHE A 71 -5.59 -4.00 -7.62
CA PHE A 71 -4.30 -3.81 -6.96
C PHE A 71 -3.42 -5.08 -6.92
N GLY A 72 -3.84 -6.17 -7.55
CA GLY A 72 -3.06 -7.41 -7.59
C GLY A 72 -3.03 -8.17 -6.28
N LEU A 73 -3.93 -7.90 -5.34
CA LEU A 73 -3.99 -8.55 -4.02
C LEU A 73 -4.65 -9.94 -4.08
N VAL A 74 -5.07 -10.38 -5.26
CA VAL A 74 -5.77 -11.65 -5.47
C VAL A 74 -4.87 -12.69 -6.14
N PRO A 75 -5.12 -13.99 -5.95
CA PRO A 75 -4.46 -15.04 -6.71
C PRO A 75 -4.68 -14.91 -8.22
N LYS A 76 -3.69 -15.30 -9.04
CA LYS A 76 -3.88 -15.49 -10.48
C LYS A 76 -4.86 -16.64 -10.71
N GLN A 77 -5.83 -16.46 -11.61
CA GLN A 77 -6.80 -17.50 -11.95
C GLN A 77 -6.55 -18.03 -13.37
N ASN A 78 -6.37 -19.34 -13.51
CA ASN A 78 -6.20 -20.05 -14.79
C ASN A 78 -7.24 -21.18 -14.90
N SER A 79 -8.52 -20.82 -14.85
CA SER A 79 -9.64 -21.78 -14.82
C SER A 79 -10.17 -22.05 -16.23
N SER A 80 -10.64 -23.27 -16.49
CA SER A 80 -11.29 -23.64 -17.75
C SER A 80 -12.44 -24.63 -17.50
N GLY A 81 -13.55 -24.47 -18.24
CA GLY A 81 -14.77 -25.24 -18.01
C GLY A 81 -15.19 -25.18 -16.54
N GLU A 82 -15.41 -26.34 -15.93
CA GLU A 82 -15.77 -26.48 -14.51
C GLU A 82 -14.56 -26.52 -13.56
N LYS A 83 -13.32 -26.46 -14.07
CA LYS A 83 -12.10 -26.59 -13.25
C LYS A 83 -11.59 -25.21 -12.83
N VAL A 84 -11.78 -24.89 -11.55
CA VAL A 84 -11.17 -23.71 -10.93
C VAL A 84 -9.71 -24.00 -10.55
N ARG A 85 -8.78 -23.17 -11.03
CA ARG A 85 -7.36 -23.23 -10.67
C ARG A 85 -6.85 -21.85 -10.25
N LEU A 86 -6.54 -21.70 -8.97
CA LEU A 86 -5.90 -20.53 -8.40
C LEU A 86 -4.39 -20.76 -8.28
N GLY A 87 -3.60 -19.76 -8.65
CA GLY A 87 -2.13 -19.78 -8.58
C GLY A 87 -1.59 -18.84 -7.51
N LYS A 88 -0.34 -18.39 -7.70
CA LYS A 88 0.30 -17.38 -6.84
C LYS A 88 -0.45 -16.04 -6.92
N MET A 89 -0.21 -15.17 -5.94
CA MET A 89 -0.70 -13.78 -5.98
C MET A 89 -0.38 -13.13 -7.32
N SER A 90 -1.38 -12.44 -7.89
CA SER A 90 -1.25 -11.73 -9.14
C SER A 90 -0.18 -10.65 -9.02
N LYS A 91 0.72 -10.57 -10.00
CA LYS A 91 1.67 -9.45 -10.11
C LYS A 91 1.12 -8.30 -10.96
N HIS A 92 -0.11 -8.43 -11.47
CA HIS A 92 -0.80 -7.38 -12.21
C HIS A 92 -1.38 -6.34 -11.26
N GLY A 93 -1.42 -5.08 -11.68
CA GLY A 93 -1.90 -3.97 -10.84
C GLY A 93 -0.75 -3.18 -10.21
N ASP A 94 -1.07 -2.44 -9.16
CA ASP A 94 -0.12 -1.50 -8.54
C ASP A 94 0.91 -2.20 -7.64
N ALA A 95 2.16 -2.27 -8.12
CA ALA A 95 3.24 -2.93 -7.38
C ALA A 95 3.56 -2.25 -6.04
N TYR A 96 3.35 -0.93 -5.93
CA TYR A 96 3.64 -0.18 -4.71
C TYR A 96 2.58 -0.46 -3.64
N LEU A 97 1.29 -0.34 -3.97
CA LEU A 97 0.21 -0.65 -3.03
C LEU A 97 0.22 -2.11 -2.60
N ARG A 98 0.51 -3.03 -3.51
CA ARG A 98 0.66 -4.44 -3.17
C ARG A 98 1.80 -4.66 -2.17
N SER A 99 2.94 -4.01 -2.37
CA SER A 99 4.06 -4.09 -1.43
C SER A 99 3.70 -3.52 -0.06
N LEU A 100 3.02 -2.37 -0.03
CA LEU A 100 2.54 -1.76 1.20
C LEU A 100 1.55 -2.66 1.96
N ALA A 101 0.56 -3.25 1.27
CA ALA A 101 -0.40 -4.16 1.86
C ALA A 101 0.29 -5.40 2.47
N ILE A 102 1.31 -5.93 1.81
CA ILE A 102 2.13 -7.04 2.34
C ILE A 102 2.87 -6.62 3.61
N GLN A 103 3.49 -5.43 3.63
CA GLN A 103 4.16 -4.91 4.83
C GLN A 103 3.17 -4.71 5.98
N GLY A 104 1.99 -4.15 5.69
CA GLY A 104 0.91 -4.00 6.65
C GLY A 104 0.47 -5.34 7.25
N ALA A 105 0.30 -6.37 6.43
CA ALA A 105 0.00 -7.72 6.89
C ALA A 105 1.12 -8.31 7.77
N HIS A 106 2.39 -8.14 7.37
CA HIS A 106 3.53 -8.60 8.18
C HIS A 106 3.62 -7.89 9.53
N ALA A 107 3.30 -6.60 9.61
CA ALA A 107 3.30 -5.85 10.86
C ALA A 107 2.22 -6.31 11.85
N VAL A 108 1.15 -6.93 11.35
CA VAL A 108 0.07 -7.50 12.18
C VAL A 108 0.38 -8.92 12.65
N LEU A 109 1.13 -9.68 11.84
CA LEU A 109 1.46 -11.08 12.09
C LEU A 109 2.70 -11.29 12.96
N ARG A 110 3.55 -10.26 13.08
CA ARG A 110 4.66 -10.22 14.04
C ARG A 110 4.14 -9.85 15.43
#